data_AF-A0AAU1HNP1-F1
#
_entry.id   AF-A0AAU1HNP1-F1
#
_cell.length_a   1.000
_cell.length_b   1.000
_cell.length_c   1.000
_cell.angle_alpha   90.00
_cell.angle_beta   90.00
_cell.angle_gamma   90.00
#
_symmetry.space_group_name_H-M   'P 1'
#
loop_
_entity.id
_entity.type
_entity.pdbx_description
1 polymer ?
#
loop_
_entity_poly.entity_id
_entity_poly.type
_entity_poly.pdbx_seq_one_letter_code
_entity_poly.pdbx_strand_id
1 'polypeptide(L)'
;MQFHDSMISLVGNTPLVRLRNVTAGIQATVLAKVEYFNPGGSVKDRIALRMIEAAEQSGELKPGGTIVEPTSGNTGVGLAIVAQQKGYKCIFVCPDKVSTDKINVLRAYGAEVVVCPTAVDPEHPDSYYNVSDRLVRETPGAWKPDQYSNPNNPRSHYETTGPELWEQTEGRITHFVAGVGTGGTISGTGRYLKEISDGRVRVVGADPEGSVYSGGSGRPYLVEGVGEDFWPSAYDRTVTDEIVAVSDKDSFQMTRRLAKEEGLLVGGSCGMAVVAALEVASRLGPDDVVVVLLPDSGRGYMSKIFNDEWMADYGFLEDAGPSARVGAVLDFKEGPLPSLVHMHPEETVGEAIDVLREYGVSQMPIVKPGAGHPDVMAAEVIGSVVERQLLDALFTQRATLSDALERHMSAPLPQVGSGEPVEDLMAVLSGTDGADAAIVLVEGKPKGVVSRQDVLAFLAKDAAPKP
;
A
#
# COMPACT_ATOMS: atom_id res chain seq x y z
N MET A 1 21.48 26.12 28.73
CA MET A 1 20.09 25.83 28.31
C MET A 1 20.17 25.03 27.02
N GLN A 2 19.45 23.93 26.90
CA GLN A 2 19.31 23.17 25.64
C GLN A 2 17.94 23.53 25.04
N PHE A 3 17.93 24.12 23.84
CA PHE A 3 16.72 24.51 23.11
C PHE A 3 17.00 24.47 21.60
N HIS A 4 15.94 24.41 20.79
CA HIS A 4 15.99 24.36 19.33
C HIS A 4 15.24 25.56 18.74
N ASP A 5 15.82 26.19 17.71
CA ASP A 5 15.22 27.40 17.10
C ASP A 5 14.03 27.09 16.17
N SER A 6 13.93 25.85 15.67
CA SER A 6 12.86 25.44 14.77
C SER A 6 12.59 23.94 14.83
N MET A 7 11.38 23.54 14.42
CA MET A 7 11.01 22.12 14.31
C MET A 7 11.91 21.39 13.32
N ILE A 8 12.34 22.01 12.22
CA ILE A 8 13.17 21.35 11.22
C ILE A 8 14.57 20.99 11.74
N SER A 9 15.05 21.66 12.79
CA SER A 9 16.32 21.30 13.45
C SER A 9 16.26 19.99 14.26
N LEU A 10 15.04 19.47 14.48
CA LEU A 10 14.79 18.18 15.13
C LEU A 10 14.63 17.03 14.13
N VAL A 11 14.78 17.29 12.82
CA VAL A 11 14.80 16.22 11.81
C VAL A 11 16.08 15.40 11.99
N GLY A 12 15.92 14.08 12.06
CA GLY A 12 16.99 13.12 12.30
C GLY A 12 17.18 12.77 13.77
N ASN A 13 18.31 12.12 14.08
CA ASN A 13 18.66 11.66 15.44
C ASN A 13 17.57 10.81 16.10
N THR A 14 16.84 10.05 15.30
CA THR A 14 15.72 9.23 15.75
C THR A 14 16.22 8.04 16.58
N PRO A 15 15.43 7.54 17.54
CA PRO A 15 15.88 6.49 18.43
C PRO A 15 16.01 5.13 17.73
N LEU A 16 16.94 4.33 18.24
CA LEU A 16 17.12 2.94 17.89
C LEU A 16 16.63 2.07 19.06
N VAL A 17 15.58 1.27 18.82
CA VAL A 17 14.84 0.55 19.87
C VAL A 17 14.96 -0.95 19.64
N ARG A 18 15.33 -1.72 20.66
CA ARG A 18 15.36 -3.19 20.56
C ARG A 18 13.94 -3.76 20.56
N LEU A 19 13.61 -4.58 19.56
CA LEU A 19 12.41 -5.42 19.54
C LEU A 19 12.60 -6.64 20.46
N ARG A 20 11.54 -7.11 21.13
CA ARG A 20 11.66 -8.16 22.16
C ARG A 20 10.68 -9.31 21.98
N ASN A 21 9.39 -8.99 21.92
CA ASN A 21 8.30 -9.94 21.90
C ASN A 21 8.08 -10.51 20.50
N VAL A 22 8.10 -9.66 19.46
CA VAL A 22 7.96 -10.14 18.07
C VAL A 22 9.18 -10.94 17.59
N THR A 23 10.30 -10.80 18.28
CA THR A 23 11.58 -11.50 18.03
C THR A 23 11.75 -12.75 18.90
N ALA A 24 10.71 -13.25 19.56
CA ALA A 24 10.82 -14.43 20.40
C ALA A 24 11.37 -15.63 19.60
N GLY A 25 12.43 -16.27 20.11
CA GLY A 25 13.11 -17.38 19.43
C GLY A 25 14.20 -16.98 18.44
N ILE A 26 14.35 -15.70 18.13
CA ILE A 26 15.45 -15.17 17.31
C ILE A 26 16.68 -14.94 18.19
N GLN A 27 17.84 -15.44 17.75
CA GLN A 27 19.11 -15.29 18.48
C GLN A 27 19.78 -13.93 18.20
N ALA A 28 19.68 -13.45 16.96
CA ALA A 28 20.24 -12.17 16.55
C ALA A 28 19.60 -11.00 17.30
N THR A 29 20.37 -9.93 17.52
CA THR A 29 19.80 -8.68 18.04
C THR A 29 19.05 -7.96 16.92
N VAL A 30 17.73 -7.77 17.06
CA VAL A 30 16.93 -6.98 16.11
C VAL A 30 16.58 -5.62 16.72
N LEU A 31 16.95 -4.54 16.02
CA LEU A 31 16.75 -3.15 16.43
C LEU A 31 15.91 -2.40 15.39
N ALA A 32 14.94 -1.63 15.85
CA ALA A 32 14.09 -0.76 15.05
C ALA A 32 14.58 0.68 15.08
N LYS A 33 14.89 1.25 13.91
CA LYS A 33 15.16 2.69 13.72
C LYS A 33 13.83 3.40 13.52
N VAL A 34 13.39 4.15 14.53
CA VAL A 34 12.00 4.62 14.64
C VAL A 34 11.85 6.02 14.05
N GLU A 35 11.61 6.11 12.74
CA GLU A 35 11.64 7.37 12.00
C GLU A 35 10.42 8.28 12.23
N TYR A 36 9.36 7.78 12.86
CA TYR A 36 8.21 8.62 13.19
C TYR A 36 8.49 9.65 14.29
N PHE A 37 9.66 9.61 14.94
CA PHE A 37 10.09 10.65 15.88
C PHE A 37 10.55 11.94 15.18
N ASN A 38 10.69 11.93 13.85
CA ASN A 38 10.85 13.17 13.10
C ASN A 38 9.61 14.08 13.29
N PRO A 39 9.75 15.43 13.22
CA PRO A 39 8.68 16.41 13.43
C PRO A 39 7.35 16.19 12.70
N GLY A 40 7.43 15.78 11.43
CA GLY A 40 6.32 15.44 10.55
C GLY A 40 5.84 14.01 10.67
N GLY A 41 6.47 13.20 11.53
CA GLY A 41 6.05 11.86 11.85
C GLY A 41 6.55 10.79 10.88
N SER A 42 7.55 11.08 10.05
CA SER A 42 8.09 10.11 9.09
C SER A 42 9.54 10.33 8.68
N VAL A 43 10.12 9.30 8.06
CA VAL A 43 11.44 9.32 7.41
C VAL A 43 11.57 10.37 6.30
N LYS A 44 10.45 10.81 5.71
CA LYS A 44 10.45 11.71 4.55
C LYS A 44 10.79 13.16 4.90
N ASP A 45 10.76 13.51 6.18
CA ASP A 45 11.23 14.82 6.67
C ASP A 45 12.70 15.06 6.31
N ARG A 46 13.52 14.01 6.34
CA ARG A 46 14.95 14.06 5.99
C ARG A 46 15.16 14.48 4.54
N ILE A 47 14.42 13.84 3.62
CA ILE A 47 14.55 14.11 2.19
C ILE A 47 13.98 15.50 1.87
N ALA A 48 12.88 15.91 2.51
CA ALA A 48 12.27 17.20 2.31
C ALA A 48 13.23 18.34 2.68
N LEU A 49 13.84 18.26 3.86
CA LEU A 49 14.84 19.22 4.32
C LEU A 49 16.02 19.28 3.34
N ARG A 50 16.59 18.13 2.99
CA ARG A 50 17.79 18.07 2.13
C ARG A 50 17.52 18.58 0.72
N MET A 51 16.41 18.20 0.10
CA MET A 51 16.06 18.63 -1.26
C MET A 51 15.84 20.16 -1.30
N ILE A 52 15.16 20.73 -0.30
CA ILE A 52 14.93 22.18 -0.22
C ILE A 52 16.26 22.93 -0.02
N GLU A 53 17.11 22.49 0.91
CA GLU A 53 18.41 23.13 1.14
C GLU A 53 19.33 23.04 -0.10
N ALA A 54 19.28 21.93 -0.83
CA ALA A 54 20.03 21.80 -2.07
C ALA A 54 19.50 22.75 -3.17
N ALA A 55 18.17 22.88 -3.30
CA ALA A 55 17.55 23.78 -4.26
C ALA A 55 17.77 25.27 -3.90
N GLU A 56 17.84 25.61 -2.61
CA GLU A 56 18.28 26.93 -2.13
C GLU A 56 19.72 27.23 -2.56
N GLN A 57 20.62 26.27 -2.35
CA GLN A 57 22.05 26.41 -2.65
C GLN A 57 22.33 26.50 -4.16
N SER A 58 21.59 25.75 -4.97
CA SER A 58 21.71 25.79 -6.44
C SER A 58 21.04 27.02 -7.06
N GLY A 59 20.13 27.67 -6.32
CA GLY A 59 19.33 28.80 -6.79
C GLY A 59 18.08 28.39 -7.60
N GLU A 60 17.75 27.10 -7.65
CA GLU A 60 16.52 26.57 -8.25
C GLU A 60 15.27 27.01 -7.47
N LEU A 61 15.38 27.06 -6.13
CA LEU A 61 14.32 27.55 -5.25
C LEU A 61 14.71 28.91 -4.67
N LYS A 62 14.07 29.98 -5.16
CA LYS A 62 14.33 31.36 -4.73
C LYS A 62 13.48 31.73 -3.50
N PRO A 63 13.93 32.67 -2.64
CA PRO A 63 13.14 33.12 -1.49
C PRO A 63 11.70 33.51 -1.86
N GLY A 64 10.72 33.00 -1.11
CA GLY A 64 9.29 33.20 -1.39
C GLY A 64 8.73 32.39 -2.57
N GLY A 65 9.53 31.48 -3.14
CA GLY A 65 9.13 30.57 -4.21
C GLY A 65 8.05 29.56 -3.78
N THR A 66 7.64 28.72 -4.74
CA THR A 66 6.57 27.74 -4.55
C THR A 66 7.09 26.33 -4.78
N ILE A 67 6.77 25.41 -3.87
CA ILE A 67 7.06 23.99 -4.01
C ILE A 67 5.81 23.33 -4.58
N VAL A 68 5.95 22.62 -5.71
CA VAL A 68 4.85 21.89 -6.33
C VAL A 68 5.24 20.43 -6.45
N GLU A 69 4.51 19.52 -5.80
CA GLU A 69 4.84 18.08 -5.80
C GLU A 69 3.56 17.23 -5.90
N PRO A 70 3.57 16.15 -6.71
CA PRO A 70 2.48 15.18 -6.74
C PRO A 70 2.60 14.27 -5.51
N THR A 71 1.96 14.63 -4.40
CA THR A 71 2.04 13.89 -3.15
C THR A 71 0.85 14.14 -2.24
N SER A 72 0.46 13.11 -1.50
CA SER A 72 -0.52 13.16 -0.41
C SER A 72 -0.01 12.54 0.88
N GLY A 73 1.23 12.07 0.86
CA GLY A 73 1.80 11.23 1.91
C GLY A 73 2.85 11.97 2.74
N ASN A 74 3.72 11.16 3.31
CA ASN A 74 4.79 11.57 4.20
C ASN A 74 5.71 12.65 3.60
N THR A 75 6.03 12.59 2.31
CA THR A 75 6.87 13.61 1.64
C THR A 75 6.19 14.98 1.59
N GLY A 76 4.89 15.03 1.32
CA GLY A 76 4.12 16.28 1.35
C GLY A 76 4.14 16.94 2.72
N VAL A 77 3.98 16.15 3.79
CA VAL A 77 4.04 16.65 5.17
C VAL A 77 5.42 17.23 5.48
N GLY A 78 6.49 16.50 5.17
CA GLY A 78 7.86 16.98 5.35
C GLY A 78 8.14 18.27 4.58
N LEU A 79 7.74 18.34 3.30
CA LEU A 79 7.89 19.54 2.47
C LEU A 79 7.11 20.73 3.04
N ALA A 80 5.87 20.52 3.51
CA ALA A 80 5.03 21.58 4.09
C ALA A 80 5.66 22.20 5.35
N ILE A 81 6.17 21.36 6.26
CA ILE A 81 6.81 21.81 7.50
C ILE A 81 8.06 22.64 7.18
N VAL A 82 8.90 22.16 6.27
CA VAL A 82 10.13 22.86 5.88
C VAL A 82 9.80 24.16 5.14
N ALA A 83 8.82 24.14 4.23
CA ALA A 83 8.36 25.31 3.51
C ALA A 83 7.84 26.41 4.44
N GLN A 84 6.99 26.04 5.41
CA GLN A 84 6.45 26.99 6.40
C GLN A 84 7.57 27.70 7.17
N GLN A 85 8.60 26.97 7.58
CA GLN A 85 9.72 27.52 8.34
C GLN A 85 10.66 28.40 7.50
N LYS A 86 10.81 28.08 6.21
CA LYS A 86 11.70 28.81 5.28
C LYS A 86 10.99 29.87 4.43
N GLY A 87 9.68 30.02 4.59
CA GLY A 87 8.89 31.05 3.90
C GLY A 87 8.53 30.70 2.45
N TYR A 88 8.35 29.43 2.14
CA TYR A 88 7.88 28.95 0.84
C TYR A 88 6.38 28.64 0.85
N LYS A 89 5.77 28.69 -0.33
CA LYS A 89 4.41 28.20 -0.56
C LYS A 89 4.45 26.75 -0.99
N CYS A 90 3.39 25.99 -0.71
CA CYS A 90 3.25 24.61 -1.19
C CYS A 90 1.95 24.45 -1.96
N ILE A 91 2.03 23.80 -3.12
CA ILE A 91 0.89 23.29 -3.88
C ILE A 91 1.10 21.80 -4.08
N PHE A 92 0.28 20.97 -3.44
CA PHE A 92 0.35 19.53 -3.60
C PHE A 92 -0.79 19.03 -4.47
N VAL A 93 -0.48 18.07 -5.33
CA VAL A 93 -1.45 17.45 -6.23
C VAL A 93 -1.64 16.01 -5.82
N CYS A 94 -2.88 15.58 -5.60
CA CYS A 94 -3.18 14.22 -5.20
C CYS A 94 -4.44 13.65 -5.84
N PRO A 95 -4.53 12.33 -6.04
CA PRO A 95 -5.76 11.71 -6.53
C PRO A 95 -6.88 11.71 -5.48
N ASP A 96 -8.13 11.68 -5.92
CA ASP A 96 -9.35 11.70 -5.09
C ASP A 96 -9.55 10.45 -4.20
N LYS A 97 -8.78 9.37 -4.42
CA LYS A 97 -8.73 8.19 -3.54
C LYS A 97 -7.99 8.42 -2.21
N VAL A 98 -7.27 9.54 -2.09
CA VAL A 98 -6.53 9.89 -0.87
C VAL A 98 -7.52 10.25 0.24
N SER A 99 -7.27 9.73 1.46
CA SER A 99 -8.15 10.02 2.59
C SER A 99 -8.22 11.52 2.89
N THR A 100 -9.40 11.99 3.27
CA THR A 100 -9.65 13.39 3.63
C THR A 100 -8.73 13.86 4.76
N ASP A 101 -8.40 12.98 5.71
CA ASP A 101 -7.49 13.29 6.81
C ASP A 101 -6.08 13.64 6.33
N LYS A 102 -5.55 12.94 5.32
CA LYS A 102 -4.23 13.26 4.74
C LYS A 102 -4.24 14.63 4.06
N ILE A 103 -5.31 14.94 3.32
CA ILE A 103 -5.50 16.26 2.71
C ILE A 103 -5.61 17.35 3.79
N ASN A 104 -6.35 17.09 4.86
CA ASN A 104 -6.53 18.02 5.97
C ASN A 104 -5.23 18.31 6.71
N VAL A 105 -4.35 17.31 6.90
CA VAL A 105 -3.02 17.52 7.49
C VAL A 105 -2.18 18.47 6.63
N LEU A 106 -2.13 18.28 5.31
CA LEU A 106 -1.37 19.16 4.42
C LEU A 106 -1.91 20.60 4.45
N ARG A 107 -3.25 20.76 4.42
CA ARG A 107 -3.91 22.06 4.53
C ARG A 107 -3.65 22.73 5.88
N ALA A 108 -3.59 21.96 6.97
CA ALA A 108 -3.27 22.48 8.30
C ALA A 108 -1.83 23.03 8.39
N TYR A 109 -0.89 22.48 7.60
CA TYR A 109 0.45 23.05 7.44
C TYR A 109 0.52 24.21 6.44
N GLY A 110 -0.62 24.64 5.89
CA GLY A 110 -0.72 25.81 5.00
C GLY A 110 -0.49 25.51 3.53
N ALA A 111 -0.49 24.23 3.11
CA ALA A 111 -0.39 23.86 1.72
C ALA A 111 -1.74 24.01 0.99
N GLU A 112 -1.69 24.48 -0.25
CA GLU A 112 -2.78 24.31 -1.20
C GLU A 112 -2.79 22.86 -1.69
N VAL A 113 -3.98 22.24 -1.77
CA VAL A 113 -4.12 20.85 -2.21
C VAL A 113 -5.11 20.77 -3.37
N VAL A 114 -4.60 20.38 -4.53
CA VAL A 114 -5.34 20.15 -5.77
C VAL A 114 -5.67 18.66 -5.86
N VAL A 115 -6.97 18.35 -5.94
CA VAL A 115 -7.46 16.97 -6.03
C VAL A 115 -7.77 16.65 -7.49
N CYS A 116 -7.22 15.55 -8.00
CA CYS A 116 -7.39 15.08 -9.37
C CYS A 116 -8.18 13.75 -9.40
N PRO A 117 -8.92 13.46 -10.48
CA PRO A 117 -9.62 12.18 -10.62
C PRO A 117 -8.65 11.00 -10.60
N THR A 118 -8.97 9.92 -9.87
CA THR A 118 -8.18 8.67 -9.93
C THR A 118 -8.42 7.91 -11.23
N ALA A 119 -9.63 7.98 -11.80
CA ALA A 119 -10.07 7.16 -12.92
C ALA A 119 -9.66 7.73 -14.30
N VAL A 120 -8.40 8.13 -14.45
CA VAL A 120 -7.83 8.58 -15.72
C VAL A 120 -6.43 7.98 -15.91
N ASP A 121 -6.05 7.72 -17.15
CA ASP A 121 -4.72 7.19 -17.47
C ASP A 121 -3.59 8.17 -17.08
N PRO A 122 -2.38 7.70 -16.77
CA PRO A 122 -1.25 8.56 -16.42
C PRO A 122 -0.96 9.67 -17.44
N GLU A 123 -1.17 9.40 -18.73
CA GLU A 123 -0.98 10.34 -19.85
C GLU A 123 -2.12 11.35 -19.99
N HIS A 124 -3.25 11.14 -19.30
CA HIS A 124 -4.41 12.03 -19.35
C HIS A 124 -4.05 13.41 -18.78
N PRO A 125 -4.52 14.53 -19.36
CA PRO A 125 -4.20 15.89 -18.91
C PRO A 125 -4.64 16.20 -17.46
N ASP A 126 -5.64 15.48 -16.97
CA ASP A 126 -6.14 15.59 -15.60
C ASP A 126 -5.52 14.57 -14.64
N SER A 127 -4.57 13.75 -15.10
CA SER A 127 -3.77 12.92 -14.21
C SER A 127 -3.00 13.81 -13.24
N TYR A 128 -2.88 13.39 -11.98
CA TYR A 128 -2.21 14.21 -10.97
C TYR A 128 -0.73 14.50 -11.31
N TYR A 129 -0.07 13.63 -12.10
CA TYR A 129 1.27 13.88 -12.65
C TYR A 129 1.27 15.06 -13.61
N ASN A 130 0.41 15.02 -14.63
CA ASN A 130 0.32 16.09 -15.64
C ASN A 130 -0.17 17.41 -15.05
N VAL A 131 -1.10 17.35 -14.09
CA VAL A 131 -1.55 18.53 -13.35
C VAL A 131 -0.41 19.12 -12.53
N SER A 132 0.40 18.30 -11.84
CA SER A 132 1.59 18.79 -11.15
C SER A 132 2.58 19.45 -12.11
N ASP A 133 2.89 18.84 -13.24
CA ASP A 133 3.84 19.40 -14.21
C ASP A 133 3.31 20.67 -14.89
N ARG A 134 2.00 20.75 -15.12
CA ARG A 134 1.33 21.97 -15.57
C ARG A 134 1.46 23.09 -14.52
N LEU A 135 1.14 22.80 -13.25
CA LEU A 135 1.23 23.77 -12.16
C LEU A 135 2.66 24.30 -11.97
N VAL A 136 3.68 23.44 -12.12
CA VAL A 136 5.10 23.88 -12.09
C VAL A 136 5.38 24.89 -13.21
N ARG A 137 4.90 24.65 -14.43
CA ARG A 137 5.12 25.55 -15.57
C ARG A 137 4.35 26.87 -15.45
N GLU A 138 3.16 26.82 -14.89
CA GLU A 138 2.24 27.97 -14.81
C GLU A 138 2.45 28.83 -13.56
N THR A 139 3.10 28.30 -12.51
CA THR A 139 3.33 29.00 -11.25
C THR A 139 4.70 29.69 -11.24
N PRO A 140 4.77 31.04 -11.20
CA PRO A 140 6.04 31.75 -11.16
C PRO A 140 6.88 31.37 -9.94
N GLY A 141 8.15 31.01 -10.17
CA GLY A 141 9.07 30.61 -9.11
C GLY A 141 8.73 29.25 -8.48
N ALA A 142 7.96 28.42 -9.19
CA ALA A 142 7.73 27.05 -8.78
C ALA A 142 8.96 26.16 -9.01
N TRP A 143 9.15 25.23 -8.09
CA TRP A 143 10.14 24.18 -8.14
C TRP A 143 9.50 22.86 -7.74
N LYS A 144 9.84 21.81 -8.49
CA LYS A 144 9.38 20.44 -8.24
C LYS A 144 10.53 19.64 -7.62
N PRO A 145 10.38 19.17 -6.37
CA PRO A 145 11.37 18.30 -5.73
C PRO A 145 11.66 17.03 -6.52
N ASP A 146 10.63 16.39 -7.08
CA ASP A 146 10.72 15.13 -7.83
C ASP A 146 11.48 14.02 -7.09
N GLN A 147 10.91 13.57 -5.97
CA GLN A 147 11.57 12.63 -5.05
C GLN A 147 12.05 11.32 -5.69
N TYR A 148 11.48 10.93 -6.84
CA TYR A 148 11.82 9.70 -7.55
C TYR A 148 13.14 9.79 -8.30
N SER A 149 13.49 11.00 -8.76
CA SER A 149 14.71 11.23 -9.54
C SER A 149 15.77 12.07 -8.83
N ASN A 150 15.37 12.83 -7.81
CA ASN A 150 16.25 13.79 -7.14
C ASN A 150 17.38 13.07 -6.37
N PRO A 151 18.67 13.33 -6.70
CA PRO A 151 19.80 12.68 -6.05
C PRO A 151 19.92 13.06 -4.56
N ASN A 152 19.28 14.14 -4.12
CA ASN A 152 19.28 14.56 -2.72
C ASN A 152 18.39 13.66 -1.85
N ASN A 153 17.50 12.86 -2.43
CA ASN A 153 16.76 11.83 -1.71
C ASN A 153 17.72 10.77 -1.12
N PRO A 154 18.44 9.96 -1.91
CA PRO A 154 19.40 9.00 -1.35
C PRO A 154 20.55 9.70 -0.60
N ARG A 155 21.01 10.86 -1.07
CA ARG A 155 22.08 11.60 -0.38
C ARG A 155 21.71 11.98 1.05
N SER A 156 20.46 12.35 1.33
CA SER A 156 20.02 12.67 2.70
C SER A 156 20.26 11.51 3.66
N HIS A 157 20.01 10.27 3.22
CA HIS A 157 20.15 9.06 4.00
C HIS A 157 21.61 8.58 4.10
N TYR A 158 22.42 8.85 3.07
CA TYR A 158 23.87 8.63 3.11
C TYR A 158 24.55 9.57 4.11
N GLU A 159 24.14 10.84 4.16
CA GLU A 159 24.76 11.85 5.02
C GLU A 159 24.21 11.88 6.45
N THR A 160 23.05 11.27 6.71
CA THR A 160 22.41 11.30 8.05
C THR A 160 22.06 9.90 8.57
N THR A 161 21.08 9.22 7.97
CA THR A 161 20.56 7.94 8.48
C THR A 161 21.65 6.87 8.60
N GLY A 162 22.53 6.71 7.59
CA GLY A 162 23.66 5.78 7.64
C GLY A 162 24.62 6.04 8.80
N PRO A 163 25.19 7.25 8.91
CA PRO A 163 26.03 7.65 10.05
C PRO A 163 25.36 7.43 11.40
N GLU A 164 24.08 7.81 11.55
CA GLU A 164 23.33 7.61 12.79
C GLU A 164 23.27 6.13 13.17
N LEU A 165 22.98 5.23 12.22
CA LEU A 165 22.92 3.80 12.49
C LEU A 165 24.28 3.22 12.86
N TRP A 166 25.34 3.66 12.19
CA TRP A 166 26.69 3.21 12.48
C TRP A 166 27.13 3.63 13.89
N GLU A 167 26.89 4.87 14.26
CA GLU A 167 27.18 5.40 15.60
C GLU A 167 26.33 4.71 16.67
N GLN A 168 25.01 4.63 16.48
CA GLN A 168 24.09 4.02 17.44
C GLN A 168 24.33 2.53 17.69
N THR A 169 24.95 1.84 16.72
CA THR A 169 25.33 0.41 16.85
C THR A 169 26.80 0.21 17.19
N GLU A 170 27.58 1.28 17.34
CA GLU A 170 29.04 1.23 17.56
C GLU A 170 29.74 0.39 16.47
N GLY A 171 29.26 0.48 15.22
CA GLY A 171 29.78 -0.27 14.08
C GLY A 171 29.44 -1.77 14.05
N ARG A 172 28.61 -2.26 14.98
CA ARG A 172 28.25 -3.68 15.11
C ARG A 172 27.11 -4.13 14.21
N ILE A 173 26.42 -3.21 13.53
CA ILE A 173 25.42 -3.57 12.53
C ILE A 173 26.00 -4.57 11.52
N THR A 174 25.21 -5.61 11.22
CA THR A 174 25.55 -6.67 10.26
C THR A 174 24.57 -6.69 9.09
N HIS A 175 23.29 -6.38 9.37
CA HIS A 175 22.23 -6.36 8.37
C HIS A 175 21.41 -5.08 8.54
N PHE A 176 21.13 -4.41 7.43
CA PHE A 176 20.20 -3.29 7.36
C PHE A 176 19.01 -3.67 6.50
N VAL A 177 17.80 -3.52 7.04
CA VAL A 177 16.54 -3.87 6.40
C VAL A 177 15.67 -2.63 6.26
N ALA A 178 15.16 -2.36 5.06
CA ALA A 178 14.27 -1.23 4.82
C ALA A 178 13.24 -1.53 3.73
N GLY A 179 12.03 -0.99 3.90
CA GLY A 179 11.03 -0.97 2.84
C GLY A 179 11.51 -0.17 1.62
N VAL A 180 11.27 -0.68 0.41
CA VAL A 180 11.66 0.00 -0.84
C VAL A 180 10.45 0.72 -1.43
N GLY A 181 10.52 2.04 -1.59
CA GLY A 181 9.54 2.86 -2.32
C GLY A 181 10.23 3.59 -3.47
N THR A 182 10.53 4.88 -3.31
CA THR A 182 11.44 5.61 -4.23
C THR A 182 12.86 5.04 -4.29
N GLY A 183 13.23 4.15 -3.36
CA GLY A 183 14.56 3.55 -3.24
C GLY A 183 15.63 4.43 -2.57
N GLY A 184 15.34 5.70 -2.27
CA GLY A 184 16.33 6.63 -1.72
C GLY A 184 16.88 6.21 -0.36
N THR A 185 16.02 5.79 0.57
CA THR A 185 16.43 5.36 1.91
C THR A 185 17.37 4.17 1.89
N ILE A 186 16.99 3.07 1.22
CA ILE A 186 17.81 1.87 1.14
C ILE A 186 19.12 2.11 0.39
N SER A 187 19.09 2.90 -0.69
CA SER A 187 20.29 3.18 -1.50
C SER A 187 21.28 4.07 -0.75
N GLY A 188 20.79 5.14 -0.13
CA GLY A 188 21.63 6.09 0.60
C GLY A 188 22.24 5.49 1.87
N THR A 189 21.40 4.92 2.74
CA THR A 189 21.86 4.28 3.98
C THR A 189 22.71 3.06 3.68
N GLY A 190 22.28 2.21 2.74
CA GLY A 190 23.03 1.01 2.36
C GLY A 190 24.40 1.32 1.77
N ARG A 191 24.51 2.34 0.91
CA ARG A 191 25.80 2.76 0.35
C ARG A 191 26.77 3.20 1.45
N TYR A 192 26.33 4.07 2.36
CA TYR A 192 27.16 4.51 3.48
C TYR A 192 27.63 3.32 4.32
N LEU A 193 26.70 2.42 4.70
CA LEU A 193 27.00 1.27 5.53
C LEU A 193 27.96 0.29 4.84
N LYS A 194 27.83 0.07 3.53
CA LYS A 194 28.77 -0.75 2.77
C LYS A 194 30.15 -0.11 2.70
N GLU A 195 30.25 1.20 2.46
CA GLU A 195 31.53 1.90 2.40
C GLU A 195 32.26 1.88 3.75
N ILE A 196 31.58 2.24 4.85
CA ILE A 196 32.22 2.32 6.18
C ILE A 196 32.57 0.95 6.78
N SER A 197 31.92 -0.11 6.30
CA SER A 197 32.12 -1.48 6.79
C SER A 197 32.95 -2.35 5.87
N ASP A 198 33.57 -1.78 4.83
CA ASP A 198 34.30 -2.51 3.77
C ASP A 198 33.45 -3.64 3.14
N GLY A 199 32.16 -3.37 2.92
CA GLY A 199 31.19 -4.30 2.33
C GLY A 199 30.65 -5.37 3.27
N ARG A 200 30.99 -5.34 4.56
CA ARG A 200 30.54 -6.34 5.55
C ARG A 200 29.04 -6.27 5.83
N VAL A 201 28.45 -5.08 5.85
CA VAL A 201 27.01 -4.92 6.13
C VAL A 201 26.19 -5.37 4.92
N ARG A 202 25.26 -6.30 5.15
CA ARG A 202 24.29 -6.75 4.17
C ARG A 202 23.08 -5.82 4.15
N VAL A 203 22.61 -5.45 2.96
CA VAL A 203 21.48 -4.55 2.76
C VAL A 203 20.32 -5.34 2.16
N VAL A 204 19.20 -5.40 2.86
CA VAL A 204 18.01 -6.17 2.47
C VAL A 204 16.83 -5.23 2.24
N GLY A 205 16.20 -5.33 1.08
CA GLY A 205 14.95 -4.63 0.80
C GLY A 205 13.75 -5.47 1.20
N ALA A 206 12.79 -4.84 1.87
CA ALA A 206 11.45 -5.37 2.04
C ALA A 206 10.53 -4.73 0.99
N ASP A 207 9.73 -5.52 0.30
CA ASP A 207 8.92 -5.03 -0.81
C ASP A 207 7.59 -5.79 -0.88
N PRO A 208 6.46 -5.14 -1.21
CA PRO A 208 5.19 -5.84 -1.33
C PRO A 208 5.20 -6.81 -2.51
N GLU A 209 4.50 -7.93 -2.35
CA GLU A 209 4.19 -8.82 -3.47
C GLU A 209 3.53 -8.04 -4.62
N GLY A 210 3.99 -8.30 -5.84
CA GLY A 210 3.45 -7.66 -7.05
C GLY A 210 4.21 -6.41 -7.51
N SER A 211 5.06 -5.80 -6.67
CA SER A 211 5.93 -4.70 -7.11
C SER A 211 7.12 -5.19 -7.95
N VAL A 212 7.67 -4.30 -8.79
CA VAL A 212 8.83 -4.58 -9.65
C VAL A 212 10.09 -4.97 -8.88
N TYR A 213 10.28 -4.52 -7.63
CA TYR A 213 11.46 -4.89 -6.86
C TYR A 213 11.45 -6.37 -6.46
N SER A 214 10.26 -6.92 -6.14
CA SER A 214 10.00 -8.34 -5.90
C SER A 214 9.85 -9.17 -7.18
N GLY A 215 10.08 -8.59 -8.36
CA GLY A 215 9.94 -9.28 -9.65
C GLY A 215 8.52 -9.34 -10.22
N GLY A 216 7.58 -8.61 -9.62
CA GLY A 216 6.22 -8.43 -10.14
C GLY A 216 6.13 -7.39 -11.24
N SER A 217 4.91 -7.14 -11.72
CA SER A 217 4.63 -6.18 -12.81
C SER A 217 4.10 -4.83 -12.33
N GLY A 218 4.18 -4.53 -11.02
CA GLY A 218 3.55 -3.35 -10.41
C GLY A 218 2.06 -3.53 -10.11
N ARG A 219 1.61 -4.78 -9.87
CA ARG A 219 0.19 -5.05 -9.57
C ARG A 219 -0.23 -4.37 -8.25
N PRO A 220 -1.52 -4.02 -8.10
CA PRO A 220 -2.00 -3.33 -6.91
C PRO A 220 -1.80 -4.16 -5.63
N TYR A 221 -1.41 -3.47 -4.56
CA TYR A 221 -1.35 -3.96 -3.18
C TYR A 221 -1.86 -2.85 -2.25
N LEU A 222 -2.17 -3.19 -1.00
CA LEU A 222 -2.80 -2.29 -0.04
C LEU A 222 -1.80 -1.55 0.86
N VAL A 223 -0.62 -2.12 1.12
CA VAL A 223 0.42 -1.44 1.90
C VAL A 223 0.84 -0.14 1.22
N GLU A 224 0.86 0.96 1.99
CA GLU A 224 1.15 2.29 1.46
C GLU A 224 2.63 2.70 1.66
N GLY A 225 3.18 3.41 0.67
CA GLY A 225 4.48 4.09 0.77
C GLY A 225 5.71 3.26 0.39
N VAL A 226 5.49 2.05 -0.13
CA VAL A 226 6.48 1.06 -0.61
C VAL A 226 5.96 0.38 -1.88
N GLY A 227 6.87 -0.30 -2.59
CA GLY A 227 6.68 -0.84 -3.92
C GLY A 227 6.49 0.23 -4.99
N GLU A 228 6.86 -0.10 -6.21
CA GLU A 228 6.61 0.70 -7.42
C GLU A 228 6.23 -0.21 -8.61
N ASP A 229 5.68 0.40 -9.65
CA ASP A 229 5.42 -0.16 -10.99
C ASP A 229 6.50 0.23 -12.03
N PHE A 230 7.42 1.12 -11.66
CA PHE A 230 8.60 1.50 -12.43
C PHE A 230 9.87 1.50 -11.56
N TRP A 231 11.02 1.79 -12.16
CA TRP A 231 12.30 1.85 -11.47
C TRP A 231 12.75 3.31 -11.28
N PRO A 232 12.62 3.89 -10.07
CA PRO A 232 13.09 5.24 -9.78
C PRO A 232 14.61 5.35 -9.92
N SER A 233 15.12 6.48 -10.40
CA SER A 233 16.57 6.69 -10.50
C SER A 233 17.24 6.97 -9.14
N ALA A 234 16.44 7.28 -8.12
CA ALA A 234 16.91 7.34 -6.73
C ALA A 234 17.25 5.95 -6.14
N TYR A 235 16.85 4.85 -6.80
CA TYR A 235 17.18 3.48 -6.40
C TYR A 235 18.47 2.97 -7.07
N ASP A 236 19.45 2.57 -6.26
CA ASP A 236 20.67 1.92 -6.72
C ASP A 236 20.61 0.40 -6.47
N ARG A 237 20.38 -0.35 -7.55
CA ARG A 237 20.27 -1.82 -7.51
C ARG A 237 21.56 -2.53 -7.08
N THR A 238 22.71 -1.86 -7.17
CA THR A 238 24.01 -2.46 -6.80
C THR A 238 24.24 -2.47 -5.29
N VAL A 239 23.46 -1.68 -4.55
CA VAL A 239 23.58 -1.57 -3.09
C VAL A 239 22.82 -2.70 -2.39
N THR A 240 21.64 -3.09 -2.88
CA THR A 240 20.80 -4.09 -2.24
C THR A 240 21.29 -5.52 -2.53
N ASP A 241 21.48 -6.33 -1.50
CA ASP A 241 21.98 -7.72 -1.60
C ASP A 241 20.86 -8.75 -1.78
N GLU A 242 19.67 -8.48 -1.24
CA GLU A 242 18.51 -9.37 -1.23
C GLU A 242 17.21 -8.53 -1.19
N ILE A 243 16.16 -8.99 -1.86
CA ILE A 243 14.80 -8.47 -1.72
C ILE A 243 13.93 -9.58 -1.14
N VAL A 244 13.23 -9.27 -0.05
CA VAL A 244 12.21 -10.14 0.56
C VAL A 244 10.83 -9.59 0.19
N ALA A 245 10.08 -10.38 -0.58
CA ALA A 245 8.70 -10.10 -0.92
C ALA A 245 7.80 -10.42 0.27
N VAL A 246 6.88 -9.52 0.61
CA VAL A 246 5.99 -9.68 1.77
C VAL A 246 4.55 -9.40 1.36
N SER A 247 3.63 -10.25 1.79
CA SER A 247 2.19 -10.10 1.53
C SER A 247 1.58 -8.95 2.35
N ASP A 248 0.46 -8.39 1.87
CA ASP A 248 -0.33 -7.40 2.64
C ASP A 248 -0.77 -7.98 3.99
N LYS A 249 -1.19 -9.25 4.02
CA LYS A 249 -1.62 -9.93 5.25
C LYS A 249 -0.50 -9.96 6.29
N ASP A 250 0.67 -10.48 5.94
CA ASP A 250 1.80 -10.59 6.88
C ASP A 250 2.24 -9.22 7.37
N SER A 251 2.30 -8.25 6.45
CA SER A 251 2.60 -6.86 6.76
C SER A 251 1.64 -6.28 7.80
N PHE A 252 0.32 -6.35 7.56
CA PHE A 252 -0.69 -5.78 8.46
C PHE A 252 -0.81 -6.52 9.79
N GLN A 253 -0.71 -7.84 9.78
CA GLN A 253 -0.68 -8.63 11.01
C GLN A 253 0.53 -8.24 11.86
N MET A 254 1.72 -8.15 11.27
CA MET A 254 2.92 -7.69 11.98
C MET A 254 2.78 -6.25 12.49
N THR A 255 2.20 -5.33 11.70
CA THR A 255 1.92 -3.96 12.17
C THR A 255 1.05 -3.95 13.42
N ARG A 256 0.00 -4.77 13.48
CA ARG A 256 -0.86 -4.88 14.67
C ARG A 256 -0.12 -5.52 15.85
N ARG A 257 0.75 -6.51 15.61
CA ARG A 257 1.60 -7.11 16.63
C ARG A 257 2.62 -6.12 17.19
N LEU A 258 3.26 -5.29 16.37
CA LEU A 258 4.15 -4.22 16.83
C LEU A 258 3.45 -3.26 17.80
N ALA A 259 2.19 -2.90 17.53
CA ALA A 259 1.42 -2.07 18.44
C ALA A 259 1.07 -2.80 19.76
N LYS A 260 0.59 -4.05 19.69
CA LYS A 260 0.13 -4.84 20.84
C LYS A 260 1.26 -5.37 21.71
N GLU A 261 2.37 -5.77 21.10
CA GLU A 261 3.45 -6.52 21.73
C GLU A 261 4.67 -5.62 22.03
N GLU A 262 4.96 -4.61 21.21
CA GLU A 262 6.15 -3.75 21.39
C GLU A 262 5.81 -2.32 21.83
N GLY A 263 4.51 -1.94 21.82
CA GLY A 263 4.08 -0.56 22.06
C GLY A 263 4.46 0.41 20.95
N LEU A 264 4.75 -0.11 19.74
CA LEU A 264 5.14 0.67 18.57
C LEU A 264 3.92 0.87 17.65
N LEU A 265 3.28 2.03 17.76
CA LEU A 265 2.17 2.40 16.88
C LEU A 265 2.71 2.93 15.53
N VAL A 266 2.83 2.04 14.55
CA VAL A 266 3.50 2.26 13.25
C VAL A 266 2.60 1.97 12.05
N GLY A 267 3.02 2.37 10.84
CA GLY A 267 2.29 2.09 9.60
C GLY A 267 2.45 0.66 9.05
N GLY A 268 1.78 0.38 7.93
CA GLY A 268 1.84 -0.92 7.24
C GLY A 268 3.24 -1.27 6.74
N SER A 269 3.93 -0.32 6.10
CA SER A 269 5.30 -0.54 5.61
C SER A 269 6.31 -0.88 6.71
N CYS A 270 6.05 -0.46 7.96
CA CYS A 270 6.83 -0.86 9.13
C CYS A 270 6.65 -2.34 9.46
N GLY A 271 5.42 -2.86 9.43
CA GLY A 271 5.14 -4.28 9.62
C GLY A 271 5.82 -5.14 8.56
N MET A 272 5.69 -4.73 7.28
CA MET A 272 6.38 -5.35 6.15
C MET A 272 7.90 -5.44 6.35
N ALA A 273 8.54 -4.33 6.72
CA ALA A 273 9.98 -4.28 6.96
C ALA A 273 10.40 -5.20 8.12
N VAL A 274 9.57 -5.30 9.17
CA VAL A 274 9.82 -6.20 10.31
C VAL A 274 9.66 -7.66 9.91
N VAL A 275 8.65 -8.03 9.10
CA VAL A 275 8.52 -9.41 8.58
C VAL A 275 9.79 -9.82 7.85
N ALA A 276 10.26 -9.00 6.90
CA ALA A 276 11.50 -9.26 6.18
C ALA A 276 12.72 -9.34 7.13
N ALA A 277 12.79 -8.46 8.13
CA ALA A 277 13.88 -8.48 9.11
C ALA A 277 13.88 -9.75 9.98
N LEU A 278 12.70 -10.26 10.37
CA LEU A 278 12.58 -11.50 11.13
C LEU A 278 12.90 -12.73 10.27
N GLU A 279 12.51 -12.73 8.99
CA GLU A 279 12.90 -13.78 8.05
C GLU A 279 14.43 -13.87 7.93
N VAL A 280 15.10 -12.74 7.71
CA VAL A 280 16.57 -12.67 7.67
C VAL A 280 17.16 -13.11 9.02
N ALA A 281 16.68 -12.52 10.13
CA ALA A 281 17.22 -12.78 11.46
C ALA A 281 17.06 -14.24 11.91
N SER A 282 16.06 -14.97 11.40
CA SER A 282 15.86 -16.39 11.71
C SER A 282 17.02 -17.29 11.26
N ARG A 283 17.84 -16.80 10.31
CA ARG A 283 18.99 -17.50 9.74
C ARG A 283 20.32 -17.10 10.39
N LEU A 284 20.29 -16.21 11.39
CA LEU A 284 21.45 -15.55 11.98
C LEU A 284 21.76 -16.02 13.42
N GLY A 285 22.99 -15.74 13.87
CA GLY A 285 23.51 -16.09 15.19
C GLY A 285 23.42 -14.97 16.22
N PRO A 286 23.86 -15.23 17.48
CA PRO A 286 23.79 -14.28 18.58
C PRO A 286 24.71 -13.05 18.43
N ASP A 287 25.73 -13.14 17.59
CA ASP A 287 26.68 -12.04 17.33
C ASP A 287 26.17 -11.08 16.24
N ASP A 288 25.09 -11.44 15.53
CA ASP A 288 24.52 -10.63 14.48
C ASP A 288 23.60 -9.53 15.02
N VAL A 289 23.69 -8.35 14.40
CA VAL A 289 22.84 -7.18 14.68
C VAL A 289 22.09 -6.79 13.41
N VAL A 290 20.77 -6.98 13.42
CA VAL A 290 19.85 -6.60 12.36
C VAL A 290 19.20 -5.27 12.74
N VAL A 291 19.29 -4.27 11.87
CA VAL A 291 18.59 -3.00 12.04
C VAL A 291 17.51 -2.88 10.97
N VAL A 292 16.26 -2.71 11.40
CA VAL A 292 15.10 -2.47 10.54
C VAL A 292 14.63 -1.02 10.66
N LEU A 293 14.40 -0.35 9.53
CA LEU A 293 13.87 1.02 9.53
C LEU A 293 12.33 1.02 9.53
N LEU A 294 11.72 1.77 10.46
CA LEU A 294 10.27 1.94 10.58
C LEU A 294 9.88 3.33 10.07
N PRO A 295 9.36 3.48 8.83
CA PRO A 295 9.26 4.77 8.15
C PRO A 295 8.34 5.81 8.79
N ASP A 296 7.21 5.40 9.37
CA ASP A 296 6.17 6.32 9.83
C ASP A 296 5.30 5.79 10.99
N SER A 297 4.45 6.68 11.52
CA SER A 297 3.55 6.37 12.63
C SER A 297 2.25 5.71 12.18
N GLY A 298 1.61 4.97 13.08
CA GLY A 298 0.30 4.34 12.86
C GLY A 298 -0.88 5.30 12.76
N ARG A 299 -0.68 6.59 13.08
CA ARG A 299 -1.78 7.59 13.16
C ARG A 299 -2.53 7.75 11.84
N GLY A 300 -1.83 7.64 10.71
CA GLY A 300 -2.43 7.75 9.37
C GLY A 300 -3.28 6.55 8.96
N TYR A 301 -3.34 5.49 9.78
CA TYR A 301 -3.91 4.19 9.43
C TYR A 301 -4.98 3.71 10.42
N MET A 302 -5.48 4.58 11.31
CA MET A 302 -6.43 4.22 12.36
C MET A 302 -7.76 3.67 11.82
N SER A 303 -8.26 4.21 10.70
CA SER A 303 -9.46 3.74 10.02
C SER A 303 -9.22 2.57 9.07
N LYS A 304 -7.97 2.08 8.96
CA LYS A 304 -7.56 0.98 8.09
C LYS A 304 -7.01 -0.19 8.91
N ILE A 305 -5.69 -0.36 8.96
CA ILE A 305 -4.97 -1.49 9.57
C ILE A 305 -5.35 -1.71 11.04
N PHE A 306 -5.69 -0.64 11.76
CA PHE A 306 -6.10 -0.72 13.17
C PHE A 306 -7.62 -0.85 13.38
N ASN A 307 -8.42 -0.77 12.31
CA ASN A 307 -9.85 -1.03 12.33
C ASN A 307 -10.11 -2.52 12.01
N ASP A 308 -10.78 -3.21 12.93
CA ASP A 308 -11.11 -4.64 12.75
C ASP A 308 -12.08 -4.88 11.60
N GLU A 309 -13.03 -3.97 11.35
CA GLU A 309 -13.96 -4.07 10.20
C GLU A 309 -13.17 -4.02 8.90
N TRP A 310 -12.30 -3.03 8.74
CA TRP A 310 -11.43 -2.92 7.55
C TRP A 310 -10.54 -4.16 7.36
N MET A 311 -9.96 -4.70 8.45
CA MET A 311 -9.18 -5.94 8.36
C MET A 311 -10.05 -7.16 7.99
N ALA A 312 -11.31 -7.19 8.43
CA ALA A 312 -12.27 -8.24 8.10
C ALA A 312 -12.70 -8.15 6.64
N ASP A 313 -13.02 -6.96 6.13
CA ASP A 313 -13.46 -6.67 4.75
C ASP A 313 -12.47 -7.21 3.70
N TYR A 314 -11.17 -7.18 4.00
CA TYR A 314 -10.13 -7.71 3.13
C TYR A 314 -9.71 -9.16 3.48
N GLY A 315 -10.32 -9.79 4.48
CA GLY A 315 -10.01 -11.17 4.86
C GLY A 315 -8.62 -11.33 5.49
N PHE A 316 -8.13 -10.32 6.23
CA PHE A 316 -6.84 -10.35 6.92
C PHE A 316 -6.93 -10.85 8.38
N LEU A 317 -8.15 -11.00 8.92
CA LEU A 317 -8.37 -11.58 10.25
C LEU A 317 -8.43 -13.10 10.16
N GLU A 318 -7.67 -13.78 11.03
CA GLU A 318 -7.56 -15.24 11.02
C GLU A 318 -8.67 -15.96 11.78
N ASP A 319 -9.28 -15.33 12.80
CA ASP A 319 -10.44 -15.89 13.50
C ASP A 319 -11.01 -14.85 14.49
N ALA A 320 -12.33 -14.63 14.51
CA ALA A 320 -12.94 -13.57 15.34
C ALA A 320 -14.21 -14.00 16.10
N GLY A 321 -14.32 -15.27 16.46
CA GLY A 321 -15.39 -15.75 17.37
C GLY A 321 -16.38 -16.77 16.77
N PRO A 322 -17.46 -17.09 17.49
CA PRO A 322 -18.23 -18.33 17.32
C PRO A 322 -19.18 -18.37 16.11
N SER A 323 -19.37 -17.26 15.39
CA SER A 323 -20.23 -17.22 14.21
C SER A 323 -19.55 -17.86 12.99
N ALA A 324 -20.37 -18.45 12.11
CA ALA A 324 -19.89 -18.92 10.82
C ALA A 324 -19.33 -17.75 9.99
N ARG A 325 -18.32 -18.04 9.17
CA ARG A 325 -17.59 -17.04 8.37
C ARG A 325 -17.95 -17.15 6.91
N VAL A 326 -17.82 -16.03 6.19
CA VAL A 326 -17.99 -15.99 4.73
C VAL A 326 -17.06 -16.98 4.03
N GLY A 327 -15.82 -17.14 4.50
CA GLY A 327 -14.89 -18.15 3.98
C GLY A 327 -15.45 -19.58 4.03
N ALA A 328 -16.17 -19.94 5.10
CA ALA A 328 -16.78 -21.28 5.21
C ALA A 328 -17.93 -21.50 4.21
N VAL A 329 -18.65 -20.44 3.83
CA VAL A 329 -19.65 -20.50 2.76
C VAL A 329 -18.98 -20.72 1.40
N LEU A 330 -17.86 -20.01 1.17
CA LEU A 330 -17.07 -20.19 -0.05
C LEU A 330 -16.51 -21.61 -0.17
N ASP A 331 -15.91 -22.15 0.89
CA ASP A 331 -15.37 -23.51 0.92
C ASP A 331 -16.46 -24.58 0.77
N PHE A 332 -17.67 -24.30 1.26
CA PHE A 332 -18.81 -25.21 1.10
C PHE A 332 -19.29 -25.32 -0.36
N LYS A 333 -19.00 -24.32 -1.18
CA LYS A 333 -19.43 -24.24 -2.59
C LYS A 333 -18.70 -25.23 -3.52
N GLU A 334 -17.83 -26.10 -3.03
CA GLU A 334 -17.02 -27.00 -3.86
C GLU A 334 -17.84 -27.89 -4.83
N GLY A 335 -17.92 -27.42 -6.08
CA GLY A 335 -18.15 -28.16 -7.31
C GLY A 335 -16.97 -27.94 -8.28
N PRO A 336 -17.01 -28.43 -9.54
CA PRO A 336 -15.88 -28.32 -10.48
C PRO A 336 -15.71 -26.90 -11.07
N LEU A 337 -15.88 -25.86 -10.27
CA LEU A 337 -15.74 -24.46 -10.68
C LEU A 337 -14.28 -24.01 -10.54
N PRO A 338 -13.75 -23.20 -11.49
CA PRO A 338 -12.54 -22.43 -11.28
C PRO A 338 -12.69 -21.53 -10.05
N SER A 339 -11.59 -21.21 -9.37
CA SER A 339 -11.65 -20.36 -8.16
C SER A 339 -12.36 -19.03 -8.41
N LEU A 340 -12.11 -18.38 -9.55
CA LEU A 340 -12.80 -17.16 -9.93
C LEU A 340 -13.21 -17.19 -11.41
N VAL A 341 -14.50 -17.41 -11.67
CA VAL A 341 -15.10 -17.21 -13.00
C VAL A 341 -15.26 -15.70 -13.22
N HIS A 342 -14.63 -15.16 -14.27
CA HIS A 342 -14.61 -13.72 -14.57
C HIS A 342 -14.51 -13.49 -16.08
N MET A 343 -14.75 -12.24 -16.51
CA MET A 343 -14.58 -11.78 -17.89
C MET A 343 -13.68 -10.52 -17.95
N HIS A 344 -13.32 -10.11 -19.14
CA HIS A 344 -12.61 -8.89 -19.47
C HIS A 344 -13.49 -7.91 -20.29
N PRO A 345 -13.25 -6.59 -20.21
CA PRO A 345 -14.10 -5.57 -20.84
C PRO A 345 -14.27 -5.70 -22.36
N GLU A 346 -13.22 -6.19 -23.03
CA GLU A 346 -13.14 -6.38 -24.48
C GLU A 346 -13.85 -7.64 -24.98
N GLU A 347 -14.15 -8.59 -24.09
CA GLU A 347 -14.90 -9.79 -24.44
C GLU A 347 -16.36 -9.43 -24.74
N THR A 348 -17.05 -10.33 -25.43
CA THR A 348 -18.38 -10.07 -25.97
C THR A 348 -19.51 -10.53 -25.06
N VAL A 349 -20.68 -9.93 -25.25
CA VAL A 349 -21.94 -10.37 -24.62
C VAL A 349 -22.23 -11.85 -24.89
N GLY A 350 -21.94 -12.33 -26.11
CA GLY A 350 -22.12 -13.75 -26.48
C GLY A 350 -21.22 -14.69 -25.68
N GLU A 351 -19.92 -14.37 -25.59
CA GLU A 351 -18.95 -15.14 -24.79
C GLU A 351 -19.35 -15.16 -23.31
N ALA A 352 -19.82 -14.03 -22.77
CA ALA A 352 -20.31 -13.97 -21.39
C ALA A 352 -21.48 -14.94 -21.14
N ILE A 353 -22.43 -15.05 -22.08
CA ILE A 353 -23.56 -15.99 -21.94
C ILE A 353 -23.08 -17.44 -21.93
N ASP A 354 -22.10 -17.76 -22.78
CA ASP A 354 -21.52 -19.10 -22.84
C ASP A 354 -20.84 -19.45 -21.51
N VAL A 355 -20.07 -18.52 -20.92
CA VAL A 355 -19.41 -18.69 -19.62
C VAL A 355 -20.42 -18.83 -18.48
N LEU A 356 -21.45 -17.97 -18.41
CA LEU A 356 -22.53 -18.08 -17.40
C LEU A 356 -23.18 -19.47 -17.44
N ARG A 357 -23.44 -19.99 -18.65
CA ARG A 357 -24.06 -21.29 -18.86
C ARG A 357 -23.11 -22.45 -18.54
N GLU A 358 -21.85 -22.37 -18.97
CA GLU A 358 -20.83 -23.41 -18.75
C GLU A 358 -20.62 -23.65 -17.26
N TYR A 359 -20.47 -22.57 -16.49
CA TYR A 359 -20.21 -22.63 -15.06
C TYR A 359 -21.48 -22.58 -14.20
N GLY A 360 -22.67 -22.43 -14.81
CA GLY A 360 -23.94 -22.39 -14.09
C GLY A 360 -24.02 -21.26 -13.06
N VAL A 361 -23.41 -20.11 -13.37
CA VAL A 361 -23.42 -18.91 -12.52
C VAL A 361 -24.31 -17.83 -13.13
N SER A 362 -24.97 -17.04 -12.29
CA SER A 362 -25.84 -15.94 -12.72
C SER A 362 -25.16 -14.56 -12.66
N GLN A 363 -23.98 -14.50 -12.05
CA GLN A 363 -23.17 -13.29 -11.94
C GLN A 363 -21.69 -13.65 -12.04
N MET A 364 -20.91 -12.77 -12.65
CA MET A 364 -19.45 -12.88 -12.67
C MET A 364 -18.80 -11.49 -12.73
N PRO A 365 -17.67 -11.27 -12.04
CA PRO A 365 -16.92 -10.02 -12.12
C PRO A 365 -16.32 -9.78 -13.51
N ILE A 366 -16.15 -8.51 -13.85
CA ILE A 366 -15.33 -8.05 -14.97
C ILE A 366 -14.05 -7.44 -14.40
N VAL A 367 -12.91 -7.93 -14.86
CA VAL A 367 -11.58 -7.53 -14.39
C VAL A 367 -10.80 -6.83 -15.50
N LYS A 368 -9.94 -5.87 -15.15
CA LYS A 368 -9.14 -5.13 -16.13
C LYS A 368 -8.37 -6.05 -17.09
N PRO A 369 -8.12 -5.62 -18.35
CA PRO A 369 -7.28 -6.37 -19.28
C PRO A 369 -5.91 -6.67 -18.67
N GLY A 370 -5.42 -7.90 -18.84
CA GLY A 370 -4.14 -8.36 -18.28
C GLY A 370 -4.18 -8.81 -16.80
N ALA A 371 -5.28 -8.58 -16.09
CA ALA A 371 -5.53 -9.14 -14.76
C ALA A 371 -6.13 -10.54 -14.89
N GLY A 372 -5.29 -11.56 -15.04
CA GLY A 372 -5.74 -12.97 -15.14
C GLY A 372 -5.63 -13.74 -13.82
N HIS A 373 -6.47 -14.76 -13.68
CA HIS A 373 -6.37 -15.78 -12.63
C HIS A 373 -4.99 -16.49 -12.68
N PRO A 374 -4.35 -16.82 -11.53
CA PRO A 374 -4.87 -16.78 -10.15
C PRO A 374 -4.73 -15.44 -9.41
N ASP A 375 -4.21 -14.40 -10.05
CA ASP A 375 -3.63 -13.24 -9.35
C ASP A 375 -4.43 -11.94 -9.53
N VAL A 376 -5.76 -12.05 -9.64
CA VAL A 376 -6.64 -10.87 -9.69
C VAL A 376 -6.60 -10.15 -8.34
N MET A 377 -6.43 -8.83 -8.36
CA MET A 377 -6.50 -7.98 -7.16
C MET A 377 -7.88 -7.32 -7.02
N ALA A 378 -8.30 -7.02 -5.79
CA ALA A 378 -9.61 -6.41 -5.53
C ALA A 378 -9.83 -5.09 -6.31
N ALA A 379 -8.76 -4.30 -6.48
CA ALA A 379 -8.76 -3.04 -7.22
C ALA A 379 -8.85 -3.21 -8.76
N GLU A 380 -8.70 -4.42 -9.27
CA GLU A 380 -8.78 -4.74 -10.70
C GLU A 380 -10.18 -5.16 -11.14
N VAL A 381 -11.10 -5.37 -10.19
CA VAL A 381 -12.53 -5.61 -10.47
C VAL A 381 -13.21 -4.28 -10.80
N ILE A 382 -13.64 -4.11 -12.05
CA ILE A 382 -14.15 -2.84 -12.58
C ILE A 382 -15.64 -2.86 -12.93
N GLY A 383 -16.25 -4.04 -12.94
CA GLY A 383 -17.66 -4.19 -13.23
C GLY A 383 -18.14 -5.60 -12.94
N SER A 384 -19.36 -5.90 -13.38
CA SER A 384 -19.89 -7.26 -13.34
C SER A 384 -20.83 -7.54 -14.51
N VAL A 385 -20.95 -8.82 -14.84
CA VAL A 385 -22.04 -9.33 -15.65
C VAL A 385 -23.11 -9.86 -14.71
N VAL A 386 -24.34 -9.36 -14.83
CA VAL A 386 -25.52 -9.85 -14.13
C VAL A 386 -26.50 -10.40 -15.15
N GLU A 387 -26.73 -11.71 -15.14
CA GLU A 387 -27.52 -12.44 -16.16
C GLU A 387 -28.86 -11.75 -16.45
N ARG A 388 -29.62 -11.40 -15.40
CA ARG A 388 -30.91 -10.71 -15.54
C ARG A 388 -30.82 -9.37 -16.28
N GLN A 389 -29.79 -8.57 -16.00
CA GLN A 389 -29.62 -7.25 -16.64
C GLN A 389 -29.18 -7.41 -18.10
N LEU A 390 -28.28 -8.36 -18.37
CA LEU A 390 -27.82 -8.67 -19.71
C LEU A 390 -28.96 -9.21 -20.59
N LEU A 391 -29.78 -10.11 -20.05
CA LEU A 391 -30.97 -10.62 -20.72
C LEU A 391 -31.98 -9.51 -21.01
N ASP A 392 -32.25 -8.62 -20.04
CA ASP A 392 -33.14 -7.47 -20.26
C ASP A 392 -32.62 -6.54 -21.37
N ALA A 393 -31.31 -6.27 -21.40
CA ALA A 393 -30.68 -5.49 -22.45
C ALA A 393 -30.82 -6.13 -23.85
N LEU A 394 -30.68 -7.46 -23.94
CA LEU A 394 -30.88 -8.20 -25.20
C LEU A 394 -32.35 -8.23 -25.64
N PHE A 395 -33.28 -8.50 -24.72
CA PHE A 395 -34.72 -8.53 -25.03
C PHE A 395 -35.27 -7.17 -25.46
N THR A 396 -34.73 -6.09 -24.89
CA THR A 396 -35.07 -4.72 -25.25
C THR A 396 -34.25 -4.16 -26.42
N GLN A 397 -33.42 -4.99 -27.06
CA GLN A 397 -32.55 -4.61 -28.19
C GLN A 397 -31.60 -3.45 -27.88
N ARG A 398 -31.23 -3.28 -26.60
CA ARG A 398 -30.21 -2.33 -26.14
C ARG A 398 -28.80 -2.90 -26.26
N ALA A 399 -28.65 -4.22 -26.34
CA ALA A 399 -27.39 -4.91 -26.56
C ALA A 399 -27.48 -5.93 -27.71
N THR A 400 -26.35 -6.27 -28.32
CA THR A 400 -26.19 -7.38 -29.27
C THR A 400 -25.13 -8.37 -28.79
N LEU A 401 -25.17 -9.61 -29.28
CA LEU A 401 -24.20 -10.64 -28.88
C LEU A 401 -22.75 -10.30 -29.22
N SER A 402 -22.53 -9.47 -30.24
CA SER A 402 -21.20 -9.02 -30.67
C SER A 402 -20.71 -7.77 -29.95
N ASP A 403 -21.52 -7.17 -29.09
CA ASP A 403 -21.10 -5.98 -28.35
C ASP A 403 -20.05 -6.36 -27.30
N ALA A 404 -19.07 -5.48 -27.10
CA ALA A 404 -18.11 -5.59 -26.01
C ALA A 404 -18.81 -5.36 -24.65
N LEU A 405 -18.37 -6.08 -23.63
CA LEU A 405 -18.96 -6.05 -22.29
C LEU A 405 -18.83 -4.68 -21.62
N GLU A 406 -17.76 -3.92 -21.87
CA GLU A 406 -17.56 -2.59 -21.29
C GLU A 406 -18.75 -1.62 -21.51
N ARG A 407 -19.55 -1.84 -22.56
CA ARG A 407 -20.70 -1.01 -22.92
C ARG A 407 -21.97 -1.36 -22.13
N HIS A 408 -22.03 -2.57 -21.60
CA HIS A 408 -23.24 -3.17 -21.02
C HIS A 408 -23.03 -3.72 -19.62
N MET A 409 -21.82 -3.60 -19.07
CA MET A 409 -21.51 -4.10 -17.74
C MET A 409 -22.27 -3.36 -16.65
N SER A 410 -22.65 -4.11 -15.62
CA SER A 410 -23.19 -3.59 -14.38
C SER A 410 -22.07 -3.03 -13.50
N ALA A 411 -22.46 -2.32 -12.44
CA ALA A 411 -21.52 -1.93 -11.38
C ALA A 411 -20.79 -3.17 -10.80
N PRO A 412 -19.57 -3.00 -10.26
CA PRO A 412 -18.87 -4.07 -9.56
C PRO A 412 -19.76 -4.76 -8.52
N LEU A 413 -19.65 -6.08 -8.40
CA LEU A 413 -20.29 -6.80 -7.29
C LEU A 413 -19.75 -6.28 -5.96
N PRO A 414 -20.58 -6.25 -4.89
CA PRO A 414 -20.07 -5.95 -3.57
C PRO A 414 -19.00 -6.96 -3.18
N GLN A 415 -18.00 -6.49 -2.43
CA GLN A 415 -16.90 -7.30 -1.93
C GLN A 415 -17.11 -7.51 -0.43
N VAL A 416 -16.87 -8.73 0.02
CA VAL A 416 -16.88 -9.12 1.44
C VAL A 416 -15.63 -9.93 1.73
N GLY A 417 -15.03 -9.76 2.89
CA GLY A 417 -13.86 -10.52 3.28
C GLY A 417 -14.22 -11.87 3.89
N SER A 418 -13.35 -12.85 3.71
CA SER A 418 -13.55 -14.22 4.19
C SER A 418 -13.66 -14.33 5.71
N GLY A 419 -13.10 -13.36 6.45
CA GLY A 419 -13.16 -13.27 7.90
C GLY A 419 -14.44 -12.63 8.44
N GLU A 420 -15.28 -12.06 7.58
CA GLU A 420 -16.56 -11.48 8.00
C GLU A 420 -17.55 -12.56 8.48
N PRO A 421 -18.41 -12.26 9.46
CA PRO A 421 -19.58 -13.06 9.80
C PRO A 421 -20.51 -13.30 8.60
N VAL A 422 -21.16 -14.46 8.55
CA VAL A 422 -22.18 -14.75 7.50
C VAL A 422 -23.35 -13.77 7.56
N GLU A 423 -23.65 -13.21 8.73
CA GLU A 423 -24.71 -12.20 8.91
C GLU A 423 -24.45 -10.92 8.09
N ASP A 424 -23.18 -10.51 7.96
CA ASP A 424 -22.80 -9.31 7.20
C ASP A 424 -22.93 -9.58 5.70
N LEU A 425 -22.50 -10.76 5.24
CA LEU A 425 -22.81 -11.22 3.87
C LEU A 425 -24.32 -11.28 3.62
N MET A 426 -25.11 -11.79 4.57
CA MET A 426 -26.57 -11.81 4.42
C MET A 426 -27.14 -10.40 4.32
N ALA A 427 -26.61 -9.42 5.06
CA ALA A 427 -27.03 -8.02 4.97
C ALA A 427 -26.71 -7.42 3.60
N VAL A 428 -25.51 -7.64 3.07
CA VAL A 428 -25.09 -7.23 1.71
C VAL A 428 -26.00 -7.84 0.63
N LEU A 429 -26.39 -9.10 0.81
CA LEU A 429 -27.26 -9.82 -0.10
C LEU A 429 -28.75 -9.56 0.16
N SER A 430 -29.16 -8.81 1.19
CA SER A 430 -30.58 -8.64 1.55
C SER A 430 -31.20 -7.38 0.93
N GLY A 431 -32.52 -7.41 0.73
CA GLY A 431 -33.31 -6.26 0.26
C GLY A 431 -33.59 -6.22 -1.25
N THR A 432 -34.45 -5.29 -1.65
CA THR A 432 -34.84 -5.05 -3.06
C THR A 432 -33.70 -4.47 -3.90
N ASP A 433 -32.79 -3.74 -3.25
CA ASP A 433 -31.61 -3.13 -3.86
C ASP A 433 -30.31 -3.89 -3.52
N GLY A 434 -30.41 -4.99 -2.76
CA GLY A 434 -29.28 -5.85 -2.42
C GLY A 434 -28.79 -6.64 -3.62
N ALA A 435 -27.48 -6.91 -3.67
CA ALA A 435 -26.89 -7.70 -4.74
C ALA A 435 -27.31 -9.17 -4.64
N ASP A 436 -27.40 -9.86 -5.79
CA ASP A 436 -27.70 -11.29 -5.82
C ASP A 436 -26.47 -12.16 -5.52
N ALA A 437 -25.27 -11.57 -5.58
CA ALA A 437 -24.00 -12.19 -5.27
C ALA A 437 -22.96 -11.18 -4.77
N ALA A 438 -21.95 -11.66 -4.06
CA ALA A 438 -20.80 -10.89 -3.58
C ALA A 438 -19.49 -11.61 -3.90
N ILE A 439 -18.42 -10.86 -4.13
CA ILE A 439 -17.06 -11.39 -4.28
C ILE A 439 -16.47 -11.58 -2.90
N VAL A 440 -15.92 -12.77 -2.64
CA VAL A 440 -15.21 -13.06 -1.39
C VAL A 440 -13.73 -12.74 -1.55
N LEU A 441 -13.22 -11.85 -0.71
CA LEU A 441 -11.80 -11.53 -0.61
C LEU A 441 -11.13 -12.44 0.42
N VAL A 442 -10.04 -13.08 0.03
CA VAL A 442 -9.14 -13.83 0.91
C VAL A 442 -7.79 -13.17 0.82
N GLU A 443 -7.30 -12.60 1.92
CA GLU A 443 -6.01 -11.90 1.96
C GLU A 443 -5.92 -10.76 0.91
N GLY A 444 -7.01 -10.01 0.76
CA GLY A 444 -7.14 -8.89 -0.19
C GLY A 444 -7.38 -9.30 -1.64
N LYS A 445 -7.39 -10.61 -1.94
CA LYS A 445 -7.52 -11.14 -3.31
C LYS A 445 -8.91 -11.76 -3.54
N PRO A 446 -9.64 -11.39 -4.62
CA PRO A 446 -10.86 -12.08 -5.05
C PRO A 446 -10.65 -13.58 -5.23
N LYS A 447 -11.25 -14.37 -4.33
CA LYS A 447 -11.09 -15.83 -4.33
C LYS A 447 -12.25 -16.58 -4.95
N GLY A 448 -13.43 -15.97 -4.99
CA GLY A 448 -14.63 -16.53 -5.61
C GLY A 448 -15.85 -15.64 -5.40
N VAL A 449 -17.00 -16.09 -5.90
CA VAL A 449 -18.28 -15.38 -5.79
C VAL A 449 -19.26 -16.24 -4.99
N VAL A 450 -19.92 -15.66 -4.00
CA VAL A 450 -20.98 -16.30 -3.22
C VAL A 450 -22.33 -15.64 -3.50
N SER A 451 -23.33 -16.46 -3.79
CA SER A 451 -24.70 -16.03 -4.10
C SER A 451 -25.64 -16.29 -2.93
N ARG A 452 -26.85 -15.73 -3.00
CA ARG A 452 -27.95 -16.06 -2.07
C ARG A 452 -28.22 -17.58 -1.99
N GLN A 453 -28.07 -18.30 -3.11
CA GLN A 453 -28.29 -19.75 -3.13
C GLN A 453 -27.19 -20.49 -2.35
N ASP A 454 -25.95 -20.05 -2.47
CA ASP A 454 -24.81 -20.65 -1.75
C ASP A 454 -25.00 -20.49 -0.23
N VAL A 455 -25.41 -19.29 0.22
CA VAL A 455 -25.71 -19.03 1.64
C VAL A 455 -26.88 -19.90 2.14
N LEU A 456 -27.96 -20.01 1.37
CA LEU A 456 -29.10 -20.86 1.74
C LEU A 456 -28.70 -22.34 1.85
N ALA A 457 -27.91 -22.83 0.91
CA ALA A 457 -27.41 -24.21 0.93
C ALA A 457 -26.51 -24.48 2.14
N PHE A 458 -25.65 -23.52 2.48
CA PHE A 458 -24.80 -23.58 3.67
C PHE A 458 -25.62 -23.63 4.97
N LEU A 459 -26.59 -22.72 5.14
CA LEU A 459 -27.46 -22.68 6.32
C LEU A 459 -28.32 -23.93 6.48
N ALA A 460 -28.79 -24.52 5.36
CA ALA A 460 -29.57 -25.74 5.39
C ALA A 460 -28.80 -26.96 5.93
N LYS A 461 -27.47 -27.01 5.71
CA LYS A 461 -26.59 -28.04 6.28
C LYS A 461 -26.43 -27.88 7.79
N ASP A 462 -26.27 -26.66 8.27
CA ASP A 462 -26.09 -26.40 9.71
C ASP A 462 -27.36 -26.69 10.52
N ALA A 463 -28.53 -26.62 9.87
CA ALA A 463 -29.82 -27.01 10.45
C ALA A 463 -30.11 -28.52 10.42
N ALA A 464 -29.28 -29.35 9.75
CA ALA A 464 -29.48 -30.78 9.69
C ALA A 464 -29.06 -31.45 11.03
N PRO A 465 -29.85 -32.39 11.59
CA PRO A 465 -29.49 -33.07 12.82
C PRO A 465 -28.19 -33.86 12.62
N LYS A 466 -27.18 -33.60 13.48
CA LYS A 466 -25.96 -34.41 13.52
C LYS A 466 -26.33 -35.85 13.92
N PRO A 467 -25.82 -36.88 13.21
CA PRO A 467 -26.15 -38.29 13.48
C PRO A 467 -25.71 -38.76 14.86
#